data_AF-A0A4R8WLG5-F1
#
_entry.id   AF-A0A4R8WLG5-F1
#
_cell.length_a   1.000
_cell.length_b   1.000
_cell.length_c   1.000
_cell.angle_alpha   90.00
_cell.angle_beta   90.00
_cell.angle_gamma   90.00
#
_symmetry.space_group_name_H-M   'P 1'
#
loop_
_entity.id
_entity.type
_entity.pdbx_description
1 polymer ?
#
loop_
_entity_poly.entity_id
_entity_poly.type
_entity_poly.pdbx_seq_one_letter_code
_entity_poly.pdbx_strand_id
1 'polypeptide(L)'
;MNDDDGSEQHEHPELAGYEPHDSARPLRSRRMLLVMRLAVVLGLVALIVPGILTSMQIASVTATNGCSVAVAHYYPLAEGSTARFDLAGPGGFGWQCYAIDVHERETWVISLGLIPRAPGFGPPVVPA
;
A
#
# COMPACT_ATOMS: atom_id res chain seq x y z
N MET A 1 -4.97 68.95 17.31
CA MET A 1 -5.80 68.73 16.11
C MET A 1 -4.84 68.52 14.96
N ASN A 2 -4.34 67.30 14.77
CA ASN A 2 -4.98 66.17 14.07
C ASN A 2 -5.25 66.47 12.59
N ASP A 3 -4.40 65.87 11.75
CA ASP A 3 -4.67 65.23 10.45
C ASP A 3 -3.46 64.25 10.33
N ASP A 4 -3.49 62.92 10.50
CA ASP A 4 -4.39 61.86 10.01
C ASP A 4 -4.78 62.03 8.54
N ASP A 5 -3.90 61.57 7.65
CA ASP A 5 -4.22 60.86 6.40
C ASP A 5 -2.85 60.45 5.80
N GLY A 6 -2.50 59.18 5.61
CA GLY A 6 -3.25 58.24 4.79
C GLY A 6 -2.30 57.84 3.66
N SER A 7 -1.65 56.69 3.84
CA SER A 7 -1.16 55.80 2.79
C SER A 7 -0.70 56.44 1.46
N GLU A 8 0.61 56.40 1.20
CA GLU A 8 1.16 56.42 -0.16
C GLU A 8 0.60 55.23 -0.96
N GLN A 9 -0.63 55.37 -1.43
CA GLN A 9 -1.19 54.56 -2.50
C GLN A 9 -0.43 54.99 -3.74
N HIS A 10 0.69 54.31 -3.99
CA HIS A 10 1.32 54.30 -5.29
C HIS A 10 0.28 53.75 -6.26
N GLU A 11 -0.51 54.64 -6.83
CA GLU A 11 -1.35 54.36 -7.98
C GLU A 11 -0.39 53.84 -9.05
N HIS A 12 -0.49 52.56 -9.42
CA HIS A 12 0.38 51.91 -10.38
C HIS A 12 -0.27 52.02 -11.78
N PRO A 13 -0.02 53.10 -12.56
CA PRO A 13 -0.69 53.34 -13.84
C PRO A 13 -0.33 52.29 -14.90
N GLU A 14 0.78 51.56 -14.74
CA GLU A 14 1.15 50.42 -15.59
C GLU A 14 0.14 49.26 -15.54
N LEU A 15 -0.73 49.23 -14.53
CA LEU A 15 -1.76 48.20 -14.35
C LEU A 15 -3.17 48.69 -14.71
N ALA A 16 -3.36 49.97 -15.05
CA ALA A 16 -4.68 50.55 -15.32
C ALA A 16 -5.36 50.00 -16.60
N GLY A 17 -4.59 49.35 -17.49
CA GLY A 17 -5.10 48.63 -18.66
C GLY A 17 -4.91 47.11 -18.58
N TYR A 18 -4.39 46.58 -17.47
CA TYR A 18 -4.25 45.15 -17.28
C TYR A 18 -5.58 44.60 -16.79
N GLU A 19 -6.45 44.25 -17.73
CA GLU A 19 -7.59 43.39 -17.45
C GLU A 19 -7.00 41.97 -17.27
N PRO A 20 -7.09 41.35 -16.07
CA PRO A 20 -6.56 40.02 -15.86
C PRO A 20 -7.34 39.06 -16.77
N HIS A 21 -6.78 38.76 -17.94
CA HIS A 21 -7.32 37.80 -18.90
C HIS A 21 -7.48 36.39 -18.29
N ASP A 22 -6.94 36.18 -17.09
CA ASP A 22 -7.03 34.96 -16.30
C ASP A 22 -8.34 34.80 -15.51
N SER A 23 -9.14 35.87 -15.34
CA SER A 23 -10.38 35.79 -14.54
C SER A 23 -11.64 35.45 -15.36
N ALA A 24 -11.70 35.85 -16.63
CA ALA A 24 -12.90 35.75 -17.47
C ALA A 24 -12.91 34.57 -18.46
N ARG A 25 -11.77 33.90 -18.68
CA ARG A 25 -11.71 32.68 -19.48
C ARG A 25 -11.55 31.50 -18.54
N PRO A 26 -12.60 30.71 -18.24
CA PRO A 26 -12.41 29.42 -17.57
C PRO A 26 -11.58 28.54 -18.52
N LEU A 27 -10.26 28.59 -18.40
CA LEU A 27 -9.25 27.97 -19.29
C LEU A 27 -9.33 26.44 -19.33
N ARG A 28 -10.34 25.84 -18.70
CA ARG A 28 -10.56 24.41 -18.72
C ARG A 28 -12.05 24.13 -18.56
N SER A 29 -12.69 23.70 -19.65
CA SER A 29 -14.05 23.16 -19.57
C SER A 29 -14.09 22.08 -18.49
N ARG A 30 -15.21 21.92 -17.80
CA ARG A 30 -15.38 20.92 -16.72
C ARG A 30 -14.91 19.51 -17.14
N ARG A 31 -15.07 19.19 -18.43
CA ARG A 31 -14.57 17.95 -19.06
C ARG A 31 -13.04 17.86 -19.08
N MET A 32 -12.35 18.93 -19.44
CA MET A 32 -10.88 18.97 -19.50
C MET A 32 -10.24 18.93 -18.10
N LEU A 33 -10.94 19.39 -17.05
CA LEU A 33 -10.53 19.19 -15.65
C LEU A 33 -10.68 17.72 -15.21
N LEU A 34 -11.78 17.07 -15.59
CA LEU A 34 -11.99 15.64 -15.30
C LEU A 34 -10.93 14.76 -15.98
N VAL A 35 -10.62 15.03 -17.26
CA VAL A 35 -9.58 14.30 -17.99
C VAL A 35 -8.21 14.47 -17.32
N MET A 36 -7.87 15.69 -16.90
CA MET A 36 -6.62 15.94 -16.15
C MET A 36 -6.58 15.12 -14.87
N ARG A 37 -7.66 15.14 -14.09
CA ARG A 37 -7.73 14.43 -12.80
C ARG A 37 -7.60 12.93 -13.01
N LEU A 38 -8.27 12.38 -14.03
CA LEU A 38 -8.17 10.97 -14.38
C LEU A 38 -6.73 10.60 -14.80
N ALA A 39 -6.10 11.42 -15.65
CA ALA A 39 -4.72 11.19 -16.08
C ALA A 39 -3.75 11.17 -14.89
N VAL A 40 -3.90 12.10 -13.94
CA VAL A 40 -3.08 12.14 -12.72
C VAL A 40 -3.32 10.91 -11.85
N VAL A 41 -4.58 10.52 -11.62
CA VAL A 41 -4.91 9.34 -10.82
C VAL A 41 -4.36 8.07 -11.47
N LEU A 42 -4.52 7.91 -12.79
CA LEU A 42 -3.97 6.77 -13.52
C LEU A 42 -2.45 6.76 -13.47
N GLY A 43 -1.78 7.91 -13.61
CA GLY A 43 -0.33 8.03 -13.47
C GLY A 43 0.15 7.62 -12.07
N LEU A 44 -0.55 8.04 -11.01
CA LEU A 44 -0.25 7.65 -9.64
C LEU A 44 -0.44 6.14 -9.41
N VAL A 45 -1.55 5.58 -9.91
CA VAL A 45 -1.81 4.13 -9.81
C VAL A 45 -0.71 3.37 -10.56
N ALA A 46 -0.36 3.78 -11.78
CA ALA A 46 0.70 3.15 -12.57
C ALA A 46 2.08 3.24 -11.89
N LEU A 47 2.33 4.29 -11.11
CA LEU A 47 3.57 4.44 -10.34
C LEU A 47 3.60 3.53 -9.10
N ILE A 48 2.47 3.40 -8.40
CA ILE A 48 2.40 2.71 -7.11
C ILE A 48 2.22 1.20 -7.26
N VAL A 49 1.41 0.76 -8.22
CA VAL A 49 1.11 -0.67 -8.47
C VAL A 49 2.37 -1.54 -8.58
N PRO A 50 3.39 -1.20 -9.41
CA PRO A 50 4.59 -2.03 -9.49
C PRO A 50 5.32 -2.13 -8.15
N GLY A 51 5.38 -1.05 -7.37
CA GLY A 51 6.00 -1.07 -6.04
C GLY A 51 5.28 -2.00 -5.06
N ILE A 52 3.95 -2.01 -5.06
CA ILE A 52 3.16 -2.93 -4.23
C ILE A 52 3.37 -4.37 -4.68
N LEU A 53 3.32 -4.64 -5.99
CA LEU A 53 3.50 -5.98 -6.55
C LEU A 53 4.88 -6.54 -6.21
N THR A 54 5.94 -5.75 -6.36
CA THR A 54 7.30 -6.14 -5.96
C THR A 54 7.38 -6.45 -4.46
N SER A 55 6.77 -5.61 -3.62
CA SER A 55 6.76 -5.82 -2.17
C SER A 55 6.02 -7.11 -1.77
N MET A 56 4.87 -7.39 -2.39
CA MET A 56 4.11 -8.62 -2.16
C MET A 56 4.84 -9.87 -2.64
N GLN A 57 5.57 -9.78 -3.77
CA GLN A 57 6.41 -10.87 -4.26
C GLN A 57 7.53 -11.21 -3.27
N ILE A 58 8.23 -10.19 -2.76
CA ILE A 58 9.28 -10.37 -1.75
C ILE A 58 8.68 -11.01 -0.50
N ALA A 59 7.54 -10.49 0.00
CA ALA A 59 6.86 -11.06 1.15
C ALA A 59 6.47 -12.53 0.93
N SER A 60 5.91 -12.88 -0.23
CA SER A 60 5.54 -14.26 -0.58
C SER A 60 6.73 -15.21 -0.56
N VAL A 61 7.86 -14.80 -1.16
CA VAL A 61 9.08 -15.60 -1.17
C VAL A 61 9.63 -15.79 0.25
N THR A 62 9.69 -14.71 1.04
CA THR A 62 10.12 -14.80 2.44
C THR A 62 9.18 -15.69 3.27
N ALA A 63 7.86 -15.59 3.07
CA ALA A 63 6.88 -16.42 3.77
C ALA A 63 7.03 -17.90 3.40
N THR A 64 7.24 -18.20 2.11
CA THR A 64 7.47 -19.58 1.63
C THR A 64 8.74 -20.16 2.23
N ASN A 65 9.84 -19.40 2.22
CA ASN A 65 11.11 -19.84 2.82
C ASN A 65 11.01 -20.01 4.34
N GLY A 66 10.29 -19.14 5.04
CA GLY A 66 10.06 -19.28 6.47
C GLY A 66 9.19 -20.49 6.80
N CYS A 67 8.15 -20.72 5.99
CA CYS A 67 7.24 -21.85 6.16
C CYS A 67 7.93 -23.19 5.91
N SER A 68 8.79 -23.31 4.90
CA SER A 68 9.53 -24.56 4.65
C SER A 68 10.43 -24.95 5.83
N VAL A 69 11.08 -23.97 6.46
CA VAL A 69 11.89 -24.18 7.67
C VAL A 69 11.01 -24.58 8.87
N ALA A 70 9.86 -23.94 9.06
CA ALA A 70 8.95 -24.26 10.14
C ALA A 70 8.32 -25.67 9.98
N VAL A 71 7.89 -26.02 8.77
CA VAL A 71 7.32 -27.34 8.45
C VAL A 71 8.37 -28.42 8.65
N ALA A 72 9.60 -28.22 8.19
CA ALA A 72 10.70 -29.18 8.42
C ALA A 72 10.97 -29.43 9.92
N HIS A 73 10.67 -28.44 10.77
CA HIS A 73 10.85 -28.55 12.22
C HIS A 73 9.65 -29.23 12.93
N TYR A 74 8.42 -28.79 12.66
CA TYR A 74 7.22 -29.27 13.36
C TYR A 74 6.58 -30.50 12.72
N TYR A 75 6.65 -30.62 11.40
CA TYR A 75 6.02 -31.66 10.60
C TYR A 75 7.03 -32.29 9.63
N PRO A 76 8.07 -32.99 10.12
CA PRO A 76 9.14 -33.54 9.28
C PRO A 76 8.66 -34.64 8.31
N LEU A 77 7.45 -35.16 8.50
CA LEU A 77 6.80 -36.14 7.63
C LEU A 77 5.90 -35.50 6.55
N ALA A 78 5.80 -34.17 6.50
CA ALA A 78 5.03 -33.49 5.47
C ALA A 78 5.72 -33.61 4.11
N GLU A 79 4.93 -33.82 3.05
CA GLU A 79 5.44 -33.86 1.68
C GLU A 79 5.65 -32.46 1.09
N GLY A 80 4.96 -31.46 1.64
CA GLY A 80 5.03 -30.09 1.15
C GLY A 80 4.74 -29.03 2.20
N SER A 81 4.94 -27.77 1.79
CA SER A 81 4.62 -26.59 2.58
C SER A 81 4.00 -25.53 1.67
N THR A 82 3.04 -24.77 2.19
CA THR A 82 2.46 -23.64 1.47
C THR A 82 2.27 -22.46 2.40
N ALA A 83 2.64 -21.27 1.93
CA ALA A 83 2.46 -20.02 2.63
C ALA A 83 1.44 -19.17 1.88
N ARG A 84 0.41 -18.67 2.58
CA ARG A 84 -0.64 -17.86 1.98
C ARG A 84 -0.98 -16.66 2.86
N PHE A 85 -1.27 -15.54 2.21
CA PHE A 85 -1.79 -14.37 2.90
C PHE A 85 -3.29 -14.55 3.13
N ASP A 86 -3.70 -14.50 4.39
CA ASP A 86 -5.10 -14.63 4.79
C ASP A 86 -5.48 -13.46 5.70
N LEU A 87 -6.71 -12.98 5.53
CA LEU A 87 -7.27 -11.88 6.30
C LEU A 87 -7.98 -12.38 7.56
N ALA A 88 -8.45 -13.63 7.56
CA ALA A 88 -9.33 -14.19 8.59
C ALA A 88 -8.96 -15.65 8.95
N GLY A 89 -7.68 -15.99 8.85
CA GLY A 89 -7.24 -17.35 9.14
C GLY A 89 -7.00 -17.65 10.62
N PRO A 90 -6.64 -18.91 10.96
CA PRO A 90 -6.42 -19.34 12.34
C PRO A 90 -5.43 -18.48 13.14
N GLY A 91 -4.43 -17.93 12.45
CA GLY A 91 -3.41 -17.05 13.01
C GLY A 91 -3.75 -15.55 13.00
N GLY A 92 -4.97 -15.18 12.61
CA GLY A 92 -5.39 -13.81 12.36
C GLY A 92 -4.95 -13.26 11.00
N PHE A 93 -4.97 -11.94 10.87
CA PHE A 93 -4.58 -11.23 9.64
C PHE A 93 -3.07 -11.35 9.39
N GLY A 94 -2.68 -11.97 8.28
CA GLY A 94 -1.28 -12.07 7.88
C GLY A 94 -0.95 -13.27 7.00
N TRP A 95 0.34 -13.50 6.83
CA TRP A 95 0.86 -14.72 6.20
C TRP A 95 0.71 -15.90 7.14
N GLN A 96 0.18 -16.98 6.62
CA GLN A 96 -0.02 -18.23 7.33
C GLN A 96 0.71 -19.37 6.64
N CYS A 97 1.27 -20.26 7.44
CA CYS A 97 1.99 -21.43 6.99
C CYS A 97 1.14 -22.69 7.20
N TYR A 98 1.09 -23.51 6.16
CA TYR A 98 0.42 -24.80 6.18
C TYR A 98 1.39 -25.89 5.74
N ALA A 99 1.36 -27.01 6.45
CA ALA A 99 2.02 -28.25 6.05
C ALA A 99 1.06 -29.07 5.18
N ILE A 100 1.59 -29.71 4.14
CA ILE A 100 0.82 -30.59 3.24
C ILE A 100 1.25 -32.03 3.53
N ASP A 101 0.29 -32.84 3.95
CA ASP A 101 0.45 -34.28 4.20
C ASP A 101 0.37 -35.10 2.89
N VAL A 102 0.73 -36.40 2.95
CA VAL A 102 0.65 -37.36 1.83
C VAL A 102 -0.75 -37.50 1.21
N HIS A 103 -1.78 -37.04 1.92
CA HIS A 103 -3.18 -37.03 1.49
C HIS A 103 -3.62 -35.66 0.95
N GLU A 104 -2.69 -34.77 0.61
CA GLU A 104 -2.94 -33.38 0.20
C GLU A 104 -3.72 -32.55 1.23
N ARG A 105 -3.74 -32.98 2.49
CA ARG A 105 -4.41 -32.25 3.56
C ARG A 105 -3.52 -31.13 4.08
N GLU A 106 -4.08 -29.93 4.13
CA GLU A 106 -3.41 -28.74 4.66
C GLU A 106 -3.64 -28.66 6.17
N THR A 107 -2.55 -28.68 6.94
CA THR A 107 -2.58 -28.47 8.39
C THR A 107 -1.93 -27.14 8.70
N TRP A 108 -2.65 -26.26 9.42
CA TRP A 108 -2.10 -24.99 9.85
C TRP A 108 -0.96 -25.22 10.86
N VAL A 109 0.17 -24.52 10.67
CA VAL A 109 1.37 -24.68 11.48
C VAL A 109 1.62 -23.45 12.35
N ILE A 110 1.72 -22.28 11.72
CA ILE A 110 2.07 -21.02 12.40
C ILE A 110 1.65 -19.81 11.58
N SER A 111 1.38 -18.71 12.27
CA SER A 111 1.22 -17.37 11.70
C SER A 111 2.58 -16.68 11.57
N LEU A 112 2.94 -16.22 10.37
CA LEU A 112 4.13 -15.38 10.13
C LEU A 112 3.81 -13.88 10.25
N GLY A 113 2.53 -13.51 10.39
CA GLY A 113 2.08 -12.12 10.50
C GLY A 113 2.11 -11.35 9.18
N LEU A 114 1.87 -10.03 9.23
CA LEU A 114 1.77 -9.18 8.03
C LEU A 114 3.07 -9.08 7.23
N ILE A 115 4.19 -8.95 7.95
CA ILE A 115 5.53 -8.92 7.36
C ILE A 115 6.20 -10.25 7.73
N PRO A 116 6.35 -11.18 6.78
CA PRO A 116 6.90 -12.49 7.08
C PRO A 116 8.36 -12.33 7.52
N ARG A 117 8.69 -12.92 8.66
CA ARG A 117 10.04 -12.96 9.22
C ARG A 117 10.53 -14.40 9.24
N ALA A 118 11.84 -14.57 9.43
CA ALA A 118 12.39 -15.88 9.74
C ALA A 118 11.63 -16.48 10.95
N PRO A 119 11.28 -17.78 10.91
CA PRO A 119 10.50 -18.38 11.98
C PRO A 119 11.26 -18.27 13.29
N GLY A 120 10.63 -17.63 14.28
CA GLY A 120 11.07 -17.74 15.66
C GLY A 120 10.62 -19.10 16.18
N PHE A 121 11.56 -19.95 16.58
CA PHE A 121 11.23 -21.24 17.20
C PHE A 121 10.71 -21.02 18.63
N GLY A 122 9.43 -20.67 18.74
CA GLY A 122 8.66 -20.76 19.98
C GLY A 122 7.89 -22.09 20.05
N PRO A 123 7.24 -22.44 21.17
CA PRO A 123 6.38 -23.62 21.19
C PRO A 123 5.29 -23.50 20.09
N PRO A 124 4.87 -24.62 19.48
CA PRO A 124 3.84 -24.60 18.45
C PRO A 124 2.61 -23.90 19.02
N VAL A 125 2.21 -22.81 18.38
CA VAL A 125 0.98 -22.11 18.74
C VAL A 125 -0.15 -23.06 18.37
N VAL A 126 -1.03 -23.38 19.32
CA VAL A 126 -2.25 -24.13 19.04
C VAL A 126 -3.34 -23.08 18.80
N PRO A 127 -4.09 -23.15 17.68
CA PRO A 127 -5.17 -22.19 17.47
C PRO A 127 -6.24 -22.39 18.55
N ALA A 128 -6.75 -21.29 19.09
CA ALA A 128 -7.79 -21.28 20.12
C ALA A 128 -9.17 -21.61 19.53
#